data_AF-A0A0N9XM10-F1
#
_entry.id   AF-A0A0N9XM10-F1
#
_cell.length_a   1.000
_cell.length_b   1.000
_cell.length_c   1.000
_cell.angle_alpha   90.00
_cell.angle_beta   90.00
_cell.angle_gamma   90.00
#
_symmetry.space_group_name_H-M   'P 1'
#
loop_
_entity.id
_entity.type
_entity.pdbx_description
1 polymer ?
#
loop_
_entity_poly.entity_id
_entity_poly.type
_entity_poly.pdbx_seq_one_letter_code
_entity_poly.pdbx_strand_id
1 'polypeptide(L)'
;MSPVDNVWADGRERGLAYAFAEVETYLRKNATGWGKRALLLPHLSARREEYHQNYSANKNVGSARGKLPERGGPVLAVDPPLKLLELGLSLADGQLFGVATVHPHEVIGWAAATKALDLVTGERHPGVPPDIEEALQDLYDAGYNGYTRQREVFFATKYFPPIDILMDAGYDVDFVKSYLVALGKAADSVENIDKLYVPPSQRPRTSR
;
A
#
# COMPACT_ATOMS: atom_id res chain seq x y z
N MET A 1 2.19 -7.24 -14.07
CA MET A 1 1.86 -5.95 -14.70
C MET A 1 1.24 -5.06 -13.61
N SER A 2 1.41 -3.73 -13.72
CA SER A 2 1.14 -2.74 -12.67
C SER A 2 0.08 -1.72 -13.14
N PRO A 3 -0.48 -0.91 -12.22
CA PRO A 3 -1.29 0.25 -12.62
C PRO A 3 -0.54 1.17 -13.59
N VAL A 4 -1.27 1.83 -14.48
CA VAL A 4 -0.67 2.79 -15.44
C VAL A 4 -0.34 4.12 -14.78
N ASP A 5 -1.05 4.48 -13.71
CA ASP A 5 -0.71 5.58 -12.82
C ASP A 5 -1.36 5.35 -11.45
N ASN A 6 -0.76 5.95 -10.42
CA ASN A 6 -1.20 5.85 -9.02
C ASN A 6 -1.46 7.25 -8.48
N VAL A 7 -2.60 7.44 -7.84
CA VAL A 7 -2.99 8.72 -7.23
C VAL A 7 -3.49 8.52 -5.81
N TRP A 8 -3.37 9.54 -4.98
CA TRP A 8 -3.90 9.49 -3.63
C TRP A 8 -4.32 10.85 -3.11
N ALA A 9 -5.14 10.85 -2.06
CA ALA A 9 -5.52 12.06 -1.36
C ALA A 9 -5.45 11.85 0.15
N ASP A 10 -4.77 12.78 0.83
CA ASP A 10 -4.68 12.84 2.29
C ASP A 10 -5.91 13.56 2.87
N GLY A 11 -6.70 12.80 3.63
CA GLY A 11 -7.88 13.27 4.34
C GLY A 11 -7.66 13.56 5.82
N ARG A 12 -6.44 13.50 6.37
CA ARG A 12 -6.19 13.67 7.83
C ARG A 12 -6.89 14.88 8.43
N GLU A 13 -6.82 16.02 7.75
CA GLU A 13 -7.38 17.29 8.26
C GLU A 13 -8.82 17.53 7.79
N ARG A 14 -9.16 17.06 6.58
CA ARG A 14 -10.44 17.37 5.89
C ARG A 14 -11.46 16.24 5.92
N GLY A 15 -11.08 15.08 6.44
CA GLY A 15 -11.90 13.88 6.53
C GLY A 15 -11.85 12.98 5.29
N LEU A 16 -12.34 11.75 5.47
CA LEU A 16 -12.31 10.70 4.45
C LEU A 16 -13.20 11.02 3.24
N ALA A 17 -14.33 11.69 3.45
CA ALA A 17 -15.24 12.09 2.39
C ALA A 17 -14.59 13.08 1.40
N TYR A 18 -13.75 14.00 1.92
CA TYR A 18 -12.98 14.92 1.09
C TYR A 18 -11.97 14.16 0.23
N ALA A 19 -11.12 13.33 0.86
CA ALA A 19 -10.13 12.54 0.14
C ALA A 19 -10.77 11.61 -0.91
N PHE A 20 -11.92 11.00 -0.57
CA PHE A 20 -12.69 10.20 -1.50
C PHE A 20 -13.11 11.00 -2.73
N ALA A 21 -13.70 12.19 -2.54
CA ALA A 21 -14.20 13.01 -3.63
C ALA A 21 -13.09 13.47 -4.59
N GLU A 22 -11.90 13.80 -4.07
CA GLU A 22 -10.73 14.15 -4.89
C GLU A 22 -10.32 12.99 -5.81
N VAL A 23 -10.14 11.79 -5.23
CA VAL A 23 -9.76 10.58 -5.98
C VAL A 23 -10.85 10.18 -6.97
N GLU A 24 -12.12 10.20 -6.55
CA GLU A 24 -13.26 9.86 -7.40
C GLU A 24 -13.33 10.78 -8.62
N THR A 25 -13.19 12.09 -8.40
CA THR A 25 -13.22 13.10 -9.45
C THR A 25 -12.08 12.90 -10.44
N TYR A 26 -10.87 12.64 -9.94
CA TYR A 26 -9.71 12.38 -10.78
C TYR A 26 -9.91 11.13 -11.66
N LEU A 27 -10.32 10.01 -11.05
CA LEU A 27 -10.54 8.77 -11.79
C LEU A 27 -11.67 8.92 -12.82
N ARG A 28 -12.76 9.60 -12.48
CA ARG A 28 -13.87 9.86 -13.42
C ARG A 28 -13.43 10.64 -14.65
N LYS A 29 -12.51 11.60 -14.48
CA LYS A 29 -12.01 12.46 -15.55
C LYS A 29 -10.95 11.78 -16.41
N ASN A 30 -10.08 10.97 -15.80
CA ASN A 30 -8.85 10.48 -16.45
C ASN A 30 -8.87 8.99 -16.77
N ALA A 31 -9.75 8.19 -16.15
CA ALA A 31 -9.79 6.76 -16.39
C ALA A 31 -10.63 6.41 -17.63
N THR A 32 -10.17 5.40 -18.37
CA THR A 32 -11.04 4.74 -19.36
C THR A 32 -11.99 3.78 -18.65
N GLY A 33 -13.22 3.60 -19.18
CA GLY A 33 -14.14 2.59 -18.67
C GLY A 33 -14.82 2.90 -17.33
N TRP A 34 -14.67 4.11 -16.77
CA TRP A 34 -15.28 4.53 -15.50
C TRP A 34 -16.77 4.15 -15.38
N GLY A 35 -17.60 4.63 -16.31
CA GLY A 35 -19.05 4.42 -16.29
C GLY A 35 -19.49 2.97 -16.53
N LYS A 36 -18.56 2.05 -16.83
CA LYS A 36 -18.85 0.63 -17.02
C LYS A 36 -18.36 -0.22 -15.85
N ARG A 37 -17.19 0.07 -15.27
CA ARG A 37 -16.49 -0.88 -14.36
C ARG A 37 -15.57 -0.23 -13.30
N ALA A 38 -15.79 1.02 -12.91
CA ALA A 38 -15.03 1.62 -11.80
C ALA A 38 -15.25 0.85 -10.50
N LEU A 39 -14.19 0.29 -9.92
CA LEU A 39 -14.26 -0.57 -8.75
C LEU A 39 -13.93 0.21 -7.48
N LEU A 40 -14.82 0.10 -6.48
CA LEU A 40 -14.61 0.63 -5.15
C LEU A 40 -14.17 -0.49 -4.20
N LEU A 41 -13.09 -0.27 -3.46
CA LEU A 41 -12.58 -1.13 -2.40
C LEU A 41 -12.65 -0.39 -1.06
N PRO A 42 -13.79 -0.42 -0.34
CA PRO A 42 -13.91 0.29 0.91
C PRO A 42 -13.41 -0.54 2.09
N HIS A 43 -12.73 0.09 3.04
CA HIS A 43 -12.51 -0.48 4.36
C HIS A 43 -13.85 -0.87 5.02
N LEU A 44 -13.83 -1.88 5.90
CA LEU A 44 -15.04 -2.39 6.55
C LEU A 44 -15.79 -1.30 7.32
N SER A 45 -15.07 -0.37 7.97
CA SER A 45 -15.67 0.75 8.70
C SER A 45 -16.39 1.75 7.78
N ALA A 46 -15.90 1.94 6.56
CA ALA A 46 -16.44 2.90 5.59
C ALA A 46 -17.55 2.31 4.71
N ARG A 47 -17.88 1.02 4.81
CA ARG A 47 -18.82 0.34 3.89
C ARG A 47 -20.23 0.93 3.80
N ARG A 48 -20.67 1.70 4.81
CA ARG A 48 -22.04 2.25 4.89
C ARG A 48 -22.11 3.74 4.58
N GLU A 49 -21.00 4.36 4.20
CA GLU A 49 -20.96 5.78 3.86
C GLU A 49 -21.85 6.08 2.65
N GLU A 50 -22.59 7.19 2.71
CA GLU A 50 -23.58 7.56 1.69
C GLU A 50 -22.95 7.74 0.30
N TYR A 51 -21.71 8.23 0.24
CA TYR A 51 -20.96 8.42 -1.00
C TYR A 51 -20.56 7.10 -1.70
N HIS A 52 -20.78 5.94 -1.08
CA HIS A 52 -20.56 4.63 -1.70
C HIS A 52 -21.79 4.07 -2.44
N GLN A 53 -22.99 4.66 -2.27
CA GLN A 53 -24.25 4.10 -2.77
C GLN A 53 -24.25 3.91 -4.30
N ASN A 54 -23.60 4.80 -5.05
CA ASN A 54 -23.48 4.73 -6.51
C ASN A 54 -22.71 3.48 -7.01
N TYR A 55 -21.75 3.00 -6.22
CA TYR A 55 -20.98 1.79 -6.55
C TYR A 55 -21.73 0.52 -6.18
N SER A 56 -22.46 0.55 -5.05
CA SER A 56 -23.28 -0.56 -4.58
C SER A 56 -24.40 -0.88 -5.58
N ALA A 57 -25.04 0.14 -6.15
CA ALA A 57 -26.11 -0.02 -7.14
C ALA A 57 -25.62 -0.73 -8.43
N ASN A 58 -24.34 -0.56 -8.79
CA ASN A 58 -23.73 -1.12 -9.99
C ASN A 58 -22.96 -2.44 -9.75
N LYS A 59 -23.01 -3.01 -8.53
CA LYS A 59 -22.24 -4.19 -8.11
C LYS A 59 -20.72 -4.05 -8.27
N ASN A 60 -20.21 -2.82 -8.31
CA ASN A 60 -18.78 -2.52 -8.47
C ASN A 60 -18.11 -2.22 -7.11
N VAL A 61 -18.50 -2.94 -6.06
CA VAL A 61 -17.85 -2.88 -4.74
C VAL A 61 -17.12 -4.20 -4.53
N GLY A 62 -15.79 -4.14 -4.48
CA GLY A 62 -14.92 -5.27 -4.19
C GLY A 62 -14.53 -5.32 -2.72
N SER A 63 -14.00 -6.47 -2.28
CA SER A 63 -13.42 -6.59 -0.94
C SER A 63 -12.35 -7.66 -0.88
N ALA A 64 -11.45 -7.54 0.09
CA ALA A 64 -10.41 -8.55 0.37
C ALA A 64 -10.97 -9.91 0.85
N ARG A 65 -12.23 -9.96 1.31
CA ARG A 65 -12.90 -11.19 1.75
C ARG A 65 -14.23 -11.36 1.00
N GLY A 66 -14.28 -12.27 0.01
CA GLY A 66 -15.50 -12.58 -0.72
C GLY A 66 -15.26 -12.85 -2.21
N LYS A 67 -16.32 -12.68 -3.03
CA LYS A 67 -16.23 -12.84 -4.49
C LYS A 67 -15.24 -11.82 -5.05
N LEU A 68 -14.20 -12.30 -5.72
CA LEU A 68 -13.21 -11.44 -6.37
C LEU A 68 -13.92 -10.55 -7.41
N PRO A 69 -13.74 -9.23 -7.34
CA PRO A 69 -14.24 -8.34 -8.37
C PRO A 69 -13.53 -8.62 -9.70
N GLU A 70 -14.27 -8.51 -10.80
CA GLU A 70 -13.70 -8.69 -12.14
C GLU A 70 -12.86 -7.48 -12.55
N ARG A 71 -11.68 -7.73 -13.14
CA ARG A 71 -10.78 -6.70 -13.68
C ARG A 71 -11.41 -5.96 -14.88
N GLY A 72 -10.96 -4.74 -15.15
CA GLY A 72 -11.29 -4.02 -16.39
C GLY A 72 -11.74 -2.56 -16.26
N GLY A 73 -11.42 -1.89 -15.16
CA GLY A 73 -11.68 -0.46 -14.95
C GLY A 73 -10.78 0.12 -13.85
N PRO A 74 -10.83 1.44 -13.61
CA PRO A 74 -10.08 2.09 -12.54
C PRO A 74 -10.52 1.58 -11.17
N VAL A 75 -9.59 1.57 -10.21
CA VAL A 75 -9.83 1.09 -8.85
C VAL A 75 -9.63 2.24 -7.87
N LEU A 76 -10.56 2.40 -6.94
CA LEU A 76 -10.48 3.33 -5.83
C LEU A 76 -10.49 2.54 -4.52
N ALA A 77 -9.43 2.62 -3.73
CA ALA A 77 -9.36 2.05 -2.40
C ALA A 77 -9.57 3.14 -1.33
N VAL A 78 -10.45 2.88 -0.38
CA VAL A 78 -10.84 3.83 0.68
C VAL A 78 -10.35 3.31 2.02
N ASP A 79 -9.49 4.09 2.65
CA ASP A 79 -8.81 3.84 3.90
C ASP A 79 -8.19 2.43 3.95
N PRO A 80 -7.37 2.04 2.94
CA PRO A 80 -7.04 0.65 2.74
C PRO A 80 -6.00 0.14 3.74
N PRO A 81 -6.29 -0.95 4.49
CA PRO A 81 -5.23 -1.74 5.10
C PRO A 81 -4.41 -2.43 4.00
N LEU A 82 -3.23 -2.96 4.37
CA LEU A 82 -2.28 -3.59 3.44
C LEU A 82 -2.92 -4.63 2.48
N LYS A 83 -3.84 -5.48 2.97
CA LYS A 83 -4.55 -6.46 2.13
C LYS A 83 -5.42 -5.82 1.05
N LEU A 84 -6.04 -4.68 1.36
CA LEU A 84 -6.88 -3.96 0.42
C LEU A 84 -6.04 -3.17 -0.58
N LEU A 85 -4.89 -2.67 -0.13
CA LEU A 85 -3.88 -2.03 -0.97
C LEU A 85 -3.29 -3.02 -1.98
N GLU A 86 -2.87 -4.21 -1.54
CA GLU A 86 -2.42 -5.33 -2.38
C GLU A 86 -3.48 -5.72 -3.42
N LEU A 87 -4.73 -5.90 -2.96
CA LEU A 87 -5.84 -6.23 -3.85
C LEU A 87 -6.07 -5.13 -4.89
N GLY A 88 -6.01 -3.86 -4.48
CA GLY A 88 -6.17 -2.71 -5.35
C GLY A 88 -5.13 -2.67 -6.47
N LEU A 89 -3.85 -2.84 -6.12
CA LEU A 89 -2.75 -2.95 -7.07
C LEU A 89 -2.97 -4.08 -8.09
N SER A 90 -3.40 -5.26 -7.65
CA SER A 90 -3.66 -6.42 -8.52
C SER A 90 -4.84 -6.21 -9.47
N LEU A 91 -5.87 -5.47 -9.04
CA LEU A 91 -7.08 -5.25 -9.83
C LEU A 91 -6.95 -4.07 -10.79
N ALA A 92 -6.13 -3.09 -10.43
CA ALA A 92 -5.83 -1.91 -11.24
C ALA A 92 -4.75 -2.16 -12.31
N ASP A 93 -4.37 -3.42 -12.55
CA ASP A 93 -3.42 -3.79 -13.59
C ASP A 93 -3.83 -3.20 -14.96
N GLY A 94 -2.96 -2.37 -15.54
CA GLY A 94 -3.24 -1.66 -16.79
C GLY A 94 -4.31 -0.55 -16.67
N GLN A 95 -4.66 -0.12 -15.46
CA GLN A 95 -5.68 0.89 -15.15
C GLN A 95 -5.16 1.91 -14.12
N LEU A 96 -5.94 2.95 -13.84
CA LEU A 96 -5.63 3.90 -12.77
C LEU A 96 -5.96 3.28 -11.41
N PHE A 97 -5.08 3.48 -10.43
CA PHE A 97 -5.32 3.15 -9.04
C PHE A 97 -5.33 4.41 -8.17
N GLY A 98 -6.40 4.58 -7.39
CA GLY A 98 -6.58 5.70 -6.48
C GLY A 98 -6.71 5.26 -5.03
N VAL A 99 -6.06 5.96 -4.10
CA VAL A 99 -6.16 5.73 -2.65
C VAL A 99 -6.66 6.98 -1.93
N ALA A 100 -7.80 6.89 -1.25
CA ALA A 100 -8.29 7.93 -0.34
C ALA A 100 -8.08 7.44 1.09
N THR A 101 -7.42 8.20 1.95
CA THR A 101 -7.12 7.74 3.32
C THR A 101 -7.14 8.89 4.33
N VAL A 102 -7.48 8.60 5.59
CA VAL A 102 -7.20 9.49 6.73
C VAL A 102 -6.00 9.02 7.54
N HIS A 103 -5.41 7.88 7.18
CA HIS A 103 -4.24 7.27 7.79
C HIS A 103 -3.08 7.20 6.77
N PRO A 104 -2.50 8.33 6.35
CA PRO A 104 -1.49 8.36 5.28
C PRO A 104 -0.20 7.64 5.66
N HIS A 105 0.13 7.56 6.95
CA HIS A 105 1.28 6.78 7.43
C HIS A 105 1.19 5.28 7.04
N GLU A 106 -0.01 4.74 6.85
CA GLU A 106 -0.21 3.34 6.45
C GLU A 106 0.00 3.09 4.95
N VAL A 107 0.04 4.15 4.12
CA VAL A 107 0.12 4.04 2.64
C VAL A 107 1.25 4.84 2.02
N ILE A 108 1.96 5.66 2.79
CA ILE A 108 3.00 6.56 2.28
C ILE A 108 4.18 5.81 1.64
N GLY A 109 4.51 4.60 2.14
CA GLY A 109 5.52 3.75 1.51
C GLY A 109 5.10 3.27 0.12
N TRP A 110 3.82 2.93 -0.08
CA TRP A 110 3.27 2.65 -1.41
C TRP A 110 3.29 3.88 -2.31
N ALA A 111 2.92 5.05 -1.77
CA ALA A 111 2.95 6.30 -2.53
C ALA A 111 4.38 6.62 -3.01
N ALA A 112 5.38 6.39 -2.15
CA ALA A 112 6.79 6.52 -2.50
C ALA A 112 7.23 5.53 -3.58
N ALA A 113 6.97 4.24 -3.39
CA ALA A 113 7.38 3.18 -4.33
C ALA A 113 6.80 3.38 -5.74
N THR A 114 5.57 3.88 -5.81
CA THR A 114 4.85 4.07 -7.08
C THR A 114 4.95 5.49 -7.65
N LYS A 115 5.63 6.41 -6.94
CA LYS A 115 5.66 7.86 -7.26
C LYS A 115 4.26 8.42 -7.49
N ALA A 116 3.34 8.05 -6.59
CA ALA A 116 1.93 8.41 -6.68
C ALA A 116 1.74 9.94 -6.69
N LEU A 117 0.78 10.40 -7.49
CA LEU A 117 0.36 11.80 -7.52
C LEU A 117 -0.53 12.10 -6.31
N ASP A 118 -0.11 13.02 -5.46
CA ASP A 118 -0.95 13.59 -4.42
C ASP A 118 -1.93 14.59 -5.06
N LEU A 119 -3.22 14.32 -4.96
CA LEU A 119 -4.27 15.15 -5.54
C LEU A 119 -4.53 16.43 -4.74
N VAL A 120 -4.10 16.49 -3.48
CA VAL A 120 -4.24 17.68 -2.63
C VAL A 120 -3.17 18.71 -2.97
N THR A 121 -1.93 18.27 -3.19
CA THR A 121 -0.80 19.16 -3.51
C THR A 121 -0.56 19.30 -5.02
N GLY A 122 -1.00 18.32 -5.82
CA GLY A 122 -0.71 18.24 -7.25
C GLY A 122 0.71 17.74 -7.56
N GLU A 123 1.46 17.30 -6.55
CA GLU A 123 2.85 16.87 -6.69
C GLU A 123 2.96 15.34 -6.64
N ARG A 124 3.95 14.79 -7.36
CA ARG A 124 4.28 13.36 -7.24
C ARG A 124 5.21 13.14 -6.05
N HIS A 125 5.03 12.03 -5.35
CA HIS A 125 5.99 11.63 -4.34
C HIS A 125 7.39 11.50 -4.98
N PRO A 126 8.45 12.07 -4.38
CA PRO A 126 9.80 12.05 -4.95
C PRO A 126 10.45 10.65 -4.97
N GLY A 127 9.74 9.61 -4.52
CA GLY A 127 10.33 8.32 -4.16
C GLY A 127 11.14 8.39 -2.87
N VAL A 128 12.12 7.49 -2.74
CA VAL A 128 13.12 7.45 -1.66
C VAL A 128 14.53 7.64 -2.25
N PRO A 129 15.52 8.03 -1.45
CA PRO A 129 16.91 8.06 -1.88
C PRO A 129 17.40 6.68 -2.38
N PRO A 130 18.40 6.61 -3.29
CA PRO A 130 18.83 5.34 -3.91
C PRO A 130 19.33 4.27 -2.92
N ASP A 131 20.03 4.67 -1.87
CA ASP A 131 20.50 3.79 -0.79
C ASP A 131 19.36 3.18 0.02
N ILE A 132 18.28 3.95 0.21
CA ILE A 132 17.05 3.50 0.85
C ILE A 132 16.27 2.56 -0.09
N GLU A 133 16.22 2.88 -1.38
CA GLU A 133 15.60 2.02 -2.40
C GLU A 133 16.31 0.65 -2.45
N GLU A 134 17.65 0.64 -2.42
CA GLU A 134 18.46 -0.58 -2.35
C GLU A 134 18.16 -1.38 -1.07
N ALA A 135 18.12 -0.73 0.09
CA ALA A 135 17.79 -1.42 1.35
C ALA A 135 16.37 -2.03 1.35
N LEU A 136 15.39 -1.35 0.74
CA LEU A 136 14.02 -1.88 0.60
C LEU A 136 13.98 -3.07 -0.38
N GLN A 137 14.76 -3.02 -1.45
CA GLN A 137 14.88 -4.10 -2.42
C GLN A 137 15.59 -5.33 -1.81
N ASP A 138 16.68 -5.12 -1.08
CA ASP A 138 17.38 -6.18 -0.34
C ASP A 138 16.45 -6.85 0.67
N LEU A 139 15.67 -6.06 1.42
CA LEU A 139 14.68 -6.58 2.35
C LEU A 139 13.56 -7.36 1.65
N TYR A 140 13.12 -6.88 0.48
CA TYR A 140 12.18 -7.60 -0.38
C TYR A 140 12.76 -8.96 -0.83
N ASP A 141 13.99 -8.99 -1.32
CA ASP A 141 14.65 -10.18 -1.86
C ASP A 141 15.03 -11.19 -0.78
N ALA A 142 15.29 -10.71 0.43
CA ALA A 142 15.50 -11.57 1.58
C ALA A 142 14.26 -12.43 1.91
N GLY A 143 13.05 -12.00 1.52
CA GLY A 143 11.91 -12.90 1.26
C GLY A 143 11.24 -13.53 2.48
N TYR A 144 11.35 -12.94 3.67
CA TYR A 144 10.92 -13.58 4.91
C TYR A 144 9.99 -12.70 5.73
N ASN A 145 9.00 -13.35 6.34
CA ASN A 145 7.82 -12.73 6.90
C ASN A 145 7.82 -12.65 8.43
N GLY A 146 8.96 -12.87 9.09
CA GLY A 146 9.05 -12.84 10.55
C GLY A 146 8.84 -14.18 11.26
N TYR A 147 8.45 -15.26 10.58
CA TYR A 147 8.19 -16.57 11.23
C TYR A 147 9.34 -17.58 11.07
N THR A 148 9.86 -18.12 12.19
CA THR A 148 10.66 -19.36 12.31
C THR A 148 12.16 -19.47 11.94
N ARG A 149 12.97 -18.41 11.76
CA ARG A 149 14.42 -18.47 11.41
C ARG A 149 15.26 -17.25 11.78
N GLN A 150 14.72 -16.32 12.57
CA GLN A 150 15.44 -15.09 12.97
C GLN A 150 16.75 -15.35 13.74
N ARG A 151 16.88 -16.53 14.35
CA ARG A 151 18.07 -16.98 15.07
C ARG A 151 19.14 -17.60 14.16
N GLU A 152 18.79 -17.94 12.92
CA GLU A 152 19.74 -18.53 11.98
C GLU A 152 20.62 -17.43 11.39
N VAL A 153 21.94 -17.61 11.49
CA VAL A 153 22.94 -16.60 11.07
C VAL A 153 22.75 -16.17 9.62
N PHE A 154 22.51 -17.12 8.71
CA PHE A 154 22.30 -16.85 7.28
C PHE A 154 21.14 -15.87 7.02
N PHE A 155 20.07 -16.00 7.78
CA PHE A 155 18.87 -15.18 7.66
C PHE A 155 19.09 -13.82 8.32
N ALA A 156 19.66 -13.80 9.53
CA ALA A 156 20.01 -12.58 10.24
C ALA A 156 20.92 -11.64 9.40
N THR A 157 21.90 -12.20 8.67
CA THR A 157 22.79 -11.41 7.80
C THR A 157 22.11 -10.79 6.58
N LYS A 158 20.90 -11.24 6.23
CA LYS A 158 20.14 -10.69 5.08
C LYS A 158 19.10 -9.64 5.49
N TYR A 159 18.48 -9.78 6.66
CA TYR A 159 17.44 -8.83 7.09
C TYR A 159 17.98 -7.64 7.86
N PHE A 160 18.91 -7.89 8.79
CA PHE A 160 19.29 -6.86 9.75
C PHE A 160 20.07 -5.70 9.12
N PRO A 161 21.01 -5.91 8.18
CA PRO A 161 21.68 -4.79 7.52
C PRO A 161 20.73 -3.81 6.81
N PRO A 162 19.80 -4.23 5.94
CA PRO A 162 18.86 -3.29 5.34
C PRO A 162 17.89 -2.68 6.38
N ILE A 163 17.50 -3.41 7.42
CA ILE A 163 16.68 -2.85 8.51
C ILE A 163 17.42 -1.75 9.25
N ASP A 164 18.71 -1.94 9.56
CA ASP A 164 19.55 -0.92 10.21
C ASP A 164 19.60 0.36 9.38
N ILE A 165 19.85 0.25 8.07
CA ILE A 165 19.86 1.39 7.15
C ILE A 165 18.52 2.15 7.19
N LEU A 166 17.40 1.42 7.13
CA LEU A 166 16.06 2.02 7.12
C LEU A 166 15.73 2.71 8.45
N MET A 167 16.09 2.08 9.58
CA MET A 167 15.85 2.64 10.91
C MET A 167 16.71 3.89 11.16
N ASP A 168 18.00 3.85 10.78
CA ASP A 168 18.92 4.98 10.93
C ASP A 168 18.50 6.18 10.08
N ALA A 169 17.88 5.92 8.92
CA ALA A 169 17.28 6.94 8.06
C ALA A 169 15.89 7.43 8.52
N GLY A 170 15.35 6.85 9.60
CA GLY A 170 14.10 7.29 10.23
C GLY A 170 12.82 6.77 9.56
N TYR A 171 12.90 5.74 8.73
CA TYR A 171 11.72 5.09 8.19
C TYR A 171 11.06 4.20 9.25
N ASP A 172 9.74 4.30 9.39
CA ASP A 172 8.99 3.43 10.28
C ASP A 172 8.56 2.12 9.60
N VAL A 173 8.10 1.17 10.41
CA VAL A 173 7.72 -0.16 9.93
C VAL A 173 6.51 -0.14 8.99
N ASP A 174 5.59 0.82 9.13
CA ASP A 174 4.37 0.89 8.31
C ASP A 174 4.66 1.46 6.92
N PHE A 175 5.59 2.42 6.84
CA PHE A 175 6.24 2.83 5.60
C PHE A 175 6.85 1.61 4.90
N VAL A 176 7.69 0.84 5.59
CA VAL A 176 8.36 -0.33 5.01
C VAL A 176 7.35 -1.37 4.53
N LYS A 177 6.34 -1.71 5.33
CA LYS A 177 5.30 -2.68 4.95
C LYS A 177 4.56 -2.27 3.68
N SER A 178 4.09 -1.03 3.61
CA SER A 178 3.34 -0.54 2.45
C SER A 178 4.21 -0.42 1.19
N TYR A 179 5.49 -0.06 1.34
CA TYR A 179 6.47 -0.06 0.25
C TYR A 179 6.70 -1.47 -0.29
N LEU A 180 6.92 -2.46 0.58
CA LEU A 180 7.14 -3.85 0.18
C LEU A 180 5.91 -4.46 -0.52
N VAL A 181 4.68 -4.08 -0.10
CA VAL A 181 3.45 -4.45 -0.81
C VAL A 181 3.42 -3.86 -2.22
N ALA A 182 3.83 -2.59 -2.38
CA ALA A 182 3.92 -1.96 -3.68
C ALA A 182 4.95 -2.63 -4.62
N LEU A 183 6.07 -3.13 -4.07
CA LEU A 183 7.04 -3.95 -4.80
C LEU A 183 6.51 -5.34 -5.18
N GLY A 184 5.37 -5.76 -4.61
CA GLY A 184 4.70 -7.03 -4.92
C GLY A 184 4.81 -8.10 -3.84
N LYS A 185 5.22 -7.78 -2.61
CA LYS A 185 5.04 -8.73 -1.49
C LYS A 185 3.56 -8.87 -1.19
N ALA A 186 3.15 -10.11 -0.91
CA ALA A 186 1.85 -10.35 -0.29
C ALA A 186 1.76 -9.65 1.06
N ALA A 187 0.62 -9.04 1.37
CA ALA A 187 0.38 -8.34 2.64
C ALA A 187 0.59 -9.28 3.84
N ASP A 188 0.19 -10.55 3.71
CA ASP A 188 0.41 -11.59 4.73
C ASP A 188 1.89 -11.86 5.00
N SER A 189 2.76 -11.63 4.01
CA SER A 189 4.20 -11.81 4.14
C SER A 189 4.89 -10.64 4.83
N VAL A 190 4.25 -9.48 4.97
CA VAL A 190 4.85 -8.30 5.63
C VAL A 190 4.16 -7.95 6.95
N GLU A 191 3.00 -8.56 7.24
CA GLU A 191 2.21 -8.32 8.45
C GLU A 191 3.06 -8.39 9.73
N ASN A 192 3.99 -9.34 9.78
CA ASN A 192 4.79 -9.67 10.96
C ASN A 192 6.26 -9.20 10.87
N ILE A 193 6.56 -8.27 9.95
CA ILE A 193 7.92 -7.71 9.80
C ILE A 193 8.32 -6.85 11.00
N ASP A 194 7.35 -6.33 11.77
CA ASP A 194 7.54 -5.62 13.04
C ASP A 194 8.34 -6.43 14.07
N LYS A 195 8.23 -7.77 14.04
CA LYS A 195 9.04 -8.66 14.88
C LYS A 195 10.53 -8.67 14.52
N LEU A 196 10.87 -8.27 13.30
CA LEU A 196 12.25 -8.16 12.80
C LEU A 196 12.75 -6.72 12.82
N TYR A 197 11.83 -5.77 12.64
CA TYR A 197 12.09 -4.34 12.55
C TYR A 197 12.35 -3.74 13.94
N VAL A 198 13.42 -4.20 14.57
CA VAL A 198 13.81 -3.87 15.94
C VAL A 198 15.28 -3.44 15.98
N PRO A 199 15.65 -2.55 16.93
CA PRO A 199 17.02 -2.10 17.06
C PRO A 199 17.94 -3.27 17.46
N PRO A 200 19.26 -3.17 17.21
CA PRO A 200 20.24 -4.23 17.51
C PRO A 200 20.15 -4.79 18.94
N SER A 201 19.83 -3.94 19.92
CA SER A 201 19.70 -4.31 21.34
C SER A 201 18.55 -5.27 21.65
N GLN A 202 17.54 -5.35 20.78
CA GLN A 202 16.34 -6.16 20.94
C GLN A 202 16.34 -7.44 20.10
N ARG A 203 17.39 -7.67 19.30
CA ARG A 203 17.46 -8.81 18.38
C ARG A 203 17.70 -10.11 19.13
N PRO A 204 17.06 -11.22 18.70
CA PRO A 204 17.39 -12.54 19.22
C PRO A 204 18.87 -12.85 19.01
N ARG A 205 19.54 -13.40 20.03
CA ARG A 205 20.89 -13.94 19.85
C ARG A 205 20.84 -15.05 18.80
N THR A 206 21.69 -14.95 17.79
CA THR A 206 21.79 -15.96 16.73
C THR A 206 22.35 -17.26 17.32
N SER A 207 21.74 -18.38 16.95
CA SER A 207 22.27 -19.72 17.23
C SER A 207 23.29 -20.07 16.14
N ARG A 208 24.43 -20.61 16.55
CA ARG A 208 25.41 -21.20 15.63
C ARG A 208 24.82 -22.38 14.85
#